data_AF-A0A3B0RJP5-F1
#
_entry.id   AF-A0A3B0RJP5-F1
#
_cell.length_a   1.000
_cell.length_b   1.000
_cell.length_c   1.000
_cell.angle_alpha   90.00
_cell.angle_beta   90.00
_cell.angle_gamma   90.00
#
_symmetry.space_group_name_H-M   'P 1'
#
loop_
_entity.id
_entity.type
_entity.pdbx_description
1 polymer ?
#
loop_
_entity_poly.entity_id
_entity_poly.type
_entity_poly.pdbx_seq_one_letter_code
_entity_poly.pdbx_strand_id
1 'polypeptide(L)' 'MKKFATRFMSDESGATAIEYGLIAALIAVVIISAVSALGTNASAKFQTVADAME' A
#
# COMPACT_ATOMS: atom_id res chain seq x y z
N MET A 1 -35.85 -13.12 -12.44
CA MET A 1 -35.22 -11.79 -12.29
C MET A 1 -35.33 -11.23 -10.87
N LYS A 2 -36.53 -11.12 -10.27
CA LYS A 2 -36.70 -10.56 -8.91
C LYS A 2 -35.78 -11.19 -7.85
N LYS A 3 -35.65 -12.53 -7.85
CA LYS A 3 -34.82 -13.30 -6.90
C LYS A 3 -33.32 -12.98 -6.98
N PHE A 4 -32.81 -12.61 -8.17
CA PHE A 4 -31.40 -12.24 -8.36
C PHE A 4 -31.15 -10.81 -7.87
N ALA A 5 -32.04 -9.88 -8.22
CA ALA A 5 -31.97 -8.49 -7.76
C ALA A 5 -32.01 -8.38 -6.23
N THR A 6 -32.90 -9.12 -5.56
CA THR A 6 -32.97 -9.13 -4.09
C THR A 6 -31.70 -9.69 -3.47
N ARG A 7 -31.12 -10.75 -4.05
CA ARG A 7 -29.91 -11.39 -3.51
C ARG A 7 -28.66 -10.54 -3.70
N PHE A 8 -28.58 -9.79 -4.80
CA PHE A 8 -27.52 -8.81 -5.04
C PHE A 8 -27.64 -7.58 -4.13
N MET A 9 -28.86 -7.10 -3.87
CA MET A 9 -29.11 -6.01 -2.92
C MET A 9 -28.82 -6.39 -1.45
N SER A 10 -28.83 -7.68 -1.13
CA SER A 10 -28.47 -8.21 0.19
C SER A 10 -27.00 -8.63 0.30
N ASP A 11 -26.20 -8.41 -0.75
CA ASP A 11 -24.79 -8.79 -0.77
C ASP A 11 -23.92 -7.66 -0.19
N GLU A 12 -23.36 -7.91 0.99
CA GLU A 12 -22.47 -6.98 1.69
C GLU A 12 -20.99 -7.21 1.35
N SER A 13 -20.66 -8.17 0.49
CA SER A 13 -19.27 -8.47 0.10
C SER A 13 -18.54 -7.27 -0.50
N GLY A 14 -19.27 -6.38 -1.17
CA GLY A 14 -18.73 -5.12 -1.69
C GLY A 14 -18.35 -4.13 -0.57
N ALA A 15 -19.13 -4.08 0.52
CA ALA A 15 -18.81 -3.25 1.67
C ALA A 15 -17.57 -3.79 2.40
N THR A 16 -17.47 -5.11 2.57
CA THR A 16 -16.28 -5.75 3.15
C THR A 16 -15.04 -5.55 2.27
N ALA A 17 -15.18 -5.57 0.93
CA ALA A 17 -14.08 -5.28 0.02
C ALA A 17 -13.54 -3.85 0.18
N ILE A 18 -14.39 -2.86 0.49
CA ILE A 18 -13.98 -1.48 0.76
C ILE A 18 -13.22 -1.38 2.08
N GLU A 19 -13.63 -2.10 3.13
CA GLU A 19 -12.95 -2.13 4.42
C GLU A 19 -11.54 -2.73 4.31
N TYR A 20 -11.42 -3.91 3.70
CA TYR A 20 -10.10 -4.52 3.46
C TYR A 20 -9.25 -3.73 2.46
N GLY A 21 -9.90 -3.09 1.47
CA GLY A 21 -9.24 -2.20 0.52
C GLY A 21 -8.60 -0.99 1.20
N LEU A 22 -9.30 -0.38 2.17
CA LEU A 22 -8.76 0.74 2.94
C LEU A 22 -7.58 0.32 3.81
N ILE A 23 -7.69 -0.83 4.50
CA ILE A 23 -6.58 -1.38 5.30
C ILE A 23 -5.36 -1.65 4.42
N ALA A 24 -5.56 -2.28 3.27
CA ALA A 24 -4.47 -2.55 2.31
C ALA A 24 -3.82 -1.25 1.80
N ALA A 25 -4.61 -0.21 1.51
CA ALA A 25 -4.10 1.09 1.11
C ALA A 25 -3.24 1.75 2.20
N LEU A 26 -3.68 1.70 3.46
CA LEU A 26 -2.91 2.24 4.59
C LEU A 26 -1.58 1.49 4.78
N ILE A 27 -1.60 0.15 4.70
CA ILE A 27 -0.39 -0.67 4.77
C ILE A 27 0.56 -0.31 3.63
N ALA A 28 0.04 -0.16 2.41
CA ALA A 28 0.84 0.21 1.23
C ALA A 28 1.54 1.56 1.42
N VAL A 29 0.84 2.58 1.92
CA VAL A 29 1.42 3.91 2.20
C VAL A 29 2.57 3.81 3.21
N VAL A 30 2.38 3.05 4.29
CA VAL A 30 3.43 2.85 5.31
C VAL A 30 4.66 2.15 4.70
N ILE A 31 4.45 1.08 3.93
CA ILE A 31 5.55 0.35 3.29
C ILE A 31 6.32 1.26 2.31
N ILE A 32 5.61 2.00 1.45
CA ILE A 32 6.23 2.92 0.48
C ILE A 32 7.08 3.95 1.22
N SER A 33 6.55 4.56 2.29
CA SER A 33 7.29 5.56 3.07
C SER A 33 8.56 4.99 3.71
N ALA A 34 8.48 3.78 4.29
CA ALA A 34 9.62 3.13 4.93
C ALA A 34 10.70 2.74 3.93
N VAL A 35 10.31 2.14 2.79
CA VAL A 35 11.25 1.75 1.73
C VAL A 35 11.90 2.96 1.09
N SER A 36 11.15 4.05 0.88
CA SER A 36 11.71 5.29 0.34
C SER A 36 12.76 5.89 1.28
N ALA A 37 12.44 6.01 2.58
CA ALA A 37 13.39 6.50 3.57
C ALA A 37 14.64 5.62 3.69
N LEU A 38 14.47 4.30 3.66
CA LEU A 38 15.59 3.36 3.66
C LEU A 38 16.47 3.54 2.42
N GLY A 39 15.86 3.66 1.24
CA GLY A 39 16.56 3.92 -0.02
C GLY A 39 17.39 5.20 0.02
N THR A 40 16.80 6.31 0.48
CA THR A 40 17.51 7.59 0.64
C THR A 40 18.71 7.46 1.58
N ASN A 41 18.54 6.81 2.73
CA ASN A 41 19.63 6.61 3.69
C ASN A 41 20.74 5.73 3.10
N ALA A 42 20.38 4.64 2.42
CA ALA A 42 21.35 3.75 1.77
C ALA A 42 22.14 4.50 0.70
N SER A 43 21.46 5.23 -0.19
CA SER A 43 22.10 6.06 -1.23
C SER A 43 23.05 7.09 -0.62
N ALA A 44 22.65 7.77 0.46
CA ALA A 44 23.51 8.73 1.15
C ALA A 44 24.79 8.08 1.72
N LYS A 45 24.70 6.86 2.26
CA LYS A 45 25.86 6.11 2.74
C LYS A 45 26.80 5.71 1.61
N PHE A 46 26.27 5.23 0.48
CA PHE A 46 27.10 4.91 -0.69
C PHE A 46 27.76 6.17 -1.26
N GLN A 47 27.05 7.30 -1.31
CA GLN A 47 27.63 8.57 -1.75
C GLN A 47 28.77 9.01 -0.83
N THR A 48 28.60 8.89 0.49
CA THR A 48 29.67 9.21 1.45
C THR A 48 30.95 8.41 1.19
N VAL A 49 30.81 7.13 0.82
CA VAL A 49 31.96 6.29 0.47
C VAL A 49 32.56 6.72 -0.86
N ALA A 50 31.73 6.99 -1.87
CA ALA A 50 32.20 7.46 -3.17
C ALA A 50 32.99 8.77 -3.06
N ASP A 51 32.48 9.74 -2.30
CA ASP A 51 33.13 11.04 -2.06
C ASP A 51 34.48 10.89 -1.33
N ALA A 52 34.66 9.83 -0.54
CA ALA A 52 35.91 9.54 0.16
C ALA A 52 36.95 8.83 -0.72
N MET A 53 36.58 8.42 -1.94
CA MET A 53 37.46 7.76 -2.90
C MET A 53 38.03 8.70 -3.98
N GLU A 54 37.51 9.92 -4.08
CA GLU A 54 38.11 11.04 -4.85
C GLU A 54 39.12 11.82 -3.99
#